data_AF-A0A412B041-F1
#
_entry.id   AF-A0A412B041-F1
#
_cell.length_a   1.000
_cell.length_b   1.000
_cell.length_c   1.000
_cell.angle_alpha   90.00
_cell.angle_beta   90.00
_cell.angle_gamma   90.00
#
_symmetry.space_group_name_H-M   'P 1'
#
loop_
_entity.id
_entity.type
_entity.pdbx_description
1 polymer ?
#
loop_
_entity_poly.entity_id
_entity_poly.type
_entity_poly.pdbx_seq_one_letter_code
_entity_poly.pdbx_strand_id
1 'polypeptide(L)'
;MKEEKVRIRVRLTEEEKEKLERNSALCGLTQSEYVRQLCRGIHPKPKPPDVFWRLMDELYKAHSDLKECAKYEPSALELCAEIERLVLDLQEVI
;
A
#
# COMPACT_ATOMS: atom_id res chain seq x y z
N MET A 1 33.60 -1.97 1.58
CA MET A 1 33.63 -0.50 1.47
C MET A 1 32.43 0.04 2.21
N LYS A 2 32.63 0.96 3.18
CA LYS A 2 31.50 1.69 3.77
C LYS A 2 31.01 2.68 2.70
N GLU A 3 29.72 2.67 2.40
CA GLU A 3 29.12 3.74 1.59
C GLU A 3 29.28 5.06 2.36
N GLU A 4 30.16 5.93 1.89
CA GLU A 4 30.30 7.27 2.44
C GLU A 4 29.02 8.06 2.14
N LYS A 5 28.19 8.23 3.16
CA LYS A 5 26.96 9.02 3.06
C LYS A 5 27.32 10.50 2.96
N VAL A 6 26.97 11.14 1.84
CA VAL A 6 27.13 12.58 1.65
C VAL A 6 25.90 13.32 2.18
N ARG A 7 26.11 14.40 2.94
CA ARG A 7 25.01 15.24 3.46
C ARG A 7 24.54 16.23 2.40
N ILE A 8 23.24 16.26 2.15
CA ILE A 8 22.58 17.27 1.32
C ILE A 8 21.92 18.31 2.23
N ARG A 9 22.04 19.61 1.89
CA ARG A 9 21.28 20.71 2.50
C ARG A 9 20.56 21.47 1.40
N VAL A 10 19.25 21.62 1.53
CA VAL A 10 18.40 22.33 0.56
C VAL A 10 17.63 23.41 1.32
N ARG A 11 17.47 24.58 0.68
CA ARG A 11 16.56 25.63 1.17
C ARG A 11 15.22 25.41 0.48
N LEU A 12 14.16 25.34 1.27
CA LEU A 12 12.78 25.23 0.80
C LEU A 12 12.01 26.47 1.24
N THR A 13 11.04 26.86 0.44
CA THR A 13 9.95 27.74 0.88
C THR A 13 9.05 27.00 1.89
N GLU A 14 8.23 27.74 2.63
CA GLU A 14 7.32 27.13 3.61
C GLU A 14 6.33 26.17 2.91
N GLU A 15 5.81 26.56 1.75
CA GLU A 15 4.88 25.73 0.96
C GLU A 15 5.52 24.42 0.48
N GLU A 16 6.78 24.45 0.02
CA GLU A 16 7.50 23.26 -0.41
C GLU A 16 7.78 22.32 0.76
N LYS A 17 8.14 22.88 1.91
CA LYS A 17 8.36 22.10 3.14
C LYS A 17 7.08 21.44 3.62
N GLU A 18 5.97 22.16 3.63
CA GLU A 18 4.66 21.60 4.03
C GLU A 18 4.21 20.48 3.09
N LYS A 19 4.41 20.63 1.77
CA LYS A 19 4.16 19.57 0.79
C LYS A 19 5.03 18.34 1.03
N LEU A 20 6.32 18.53 1.32
CA LEU A 20 7.24 17.42 1.63
C LEU A 20 6.80 16.68 2.90
N GLU A 21 6.47 17.42 3.95
CA GLU A 21 5.98 16.88 5.22
C GLU A 21 4.70 16.07 5.02
N ARG A 22 3.70 16.66 4.35
CA ARG A 22 2.43 16.01 4.07
C ARG A 22 2.60 14.75 3.23
N ASN A 23 3.36 14.80 2.14
CA ASN A 23 3.55 13.66 1.25
C ASN A 23 4.33 12.53 1.94
N SER A 24 5.38 12.87 2.69
CA SER A 24 6.14 11.87 3.45
C SER A 24 5.28 11.20 4.54
N ALA A 25 4.43 11.97 5.23
CA ALA A 25 3.49 11.44 6.22
C ALA A 25 2.43 10.53 5.59
N LEU A 26 1.86 10.91 4.45
CA LEU A 26 0.90 10.09 3.72
C LEU A 26 1.49 8.75 3.27
N CYS A 27 2.76 8.74 2.87
CA CYS A 27 3.47 7.51 2.51
C CYS A 27 4.01 6.76 3.76
N GLY A 28 3.87 7.34 4.95
CA GLY A 28 4.42 6.84 6.22
C GLY A 28 5.93 6.68 6.21
N LEU A 29 6.64 7.59 5.54
CA LEU A 29 8.09 7.67 5.44
C LEU A 29 8.61 8.89 6.20
N THR A 30 9.89 8.84 6.58
CA THR A 30 10.59 10.08 7.00
C THR A 30 10.82 10.97 5.77
N GLN A 31 10.93 12.28 5.96
CA GLN A 31 11.23 13.22 4.86
C GLN A 31 12.49 12.80 4.09
N SER A 32 13.55 12.38 4.80
CA SER A 32 14.81 11.94 4.18
C SER A 32 14.69 10.63 3.40
N GLU A 33 13.79 9.73 3.80
CA GLU A 33 13.52 8.51 3.04
C GLU A 33 12.66 8.80 1.82
N TYR A 34 11.64 9.64 1.97
CA TYR A 34 10.80 10.10 0.85
C TYR A 34 11.66 10.73 -0.26
N VAL A 35 12.57 11.64 0.09
CA VAL A 35 13.52 12.23 -0.89
C VAL A 35 14.45 11.17 -1.49
N ARG A 36 14.96 10.22 -0.70
CA ARG A 36 15.81 9.14 -1.23
C ARG A 36 15.07 8.24 -2.23
N GLN A 37 13.80 7.95 -2.00
CA GLN A 37 12.98 7.19 -2.95
C GLN A 37 12.80 7.97 -4.25
N LEU A 38 12.51 9.27 -4.18
CA LEU A 38 12.45 10.13 -5.36
C LEU A 38 13.77 10.18 -6.13
N CYS A 39 14.91 10.28 -5.44
CA CYS A 39 16.23 10.21 -6.08
C CYS A 39 16.52 8.87 -6.78
N ARG A 40 15.86 7.78 -6.35
CA ARG A 40 15.91 6.46 -6.99
C ARG A 40 14.91 6.30 -8.14
N GLY A 41 14.13 7.34 -8.46
CA GLY A 41 13.05 7.29 -9.44
C GLY A 41 11.77 6.62 -8.94
N ILE A 42 11.69 6.29 -7.64
CA ILE A 42 10.52 5.68 -7.02
C ILE A 42 9.62 6.79 -6.49
N HIS A 43 8.36 6.80 -6.93
CA HIS A 43 7.34 7.71 -6.43
C HIS A 43 6.54 6.98 -5.34
N PRO A 44 6.77 7.30 -4.05
CA PRO A 44 6.13 6.57 -2.96
C PRO A 44 4.63 6.85 -3.01
N LYS A 45 3.81 5.79 -2.98
CA LYS A 45 2.36 5.92 -2.94
C LYS A 45 1.89 6.10 -1.50
N PRO A 46 0.80 6.87 -1.27
CA PRO A 46 0.19 6.99 0.05
C PRO A 46 -0.17 5.62 0.62
N LYS A 47 -0.03 5.46 1.94
CA LYS A 47 -0.53 4.26 2.61
C LYS A 47 -2.04 4.16 2.43
N PRO A 48 -2.57 2.97 2.11
CA PRO A 48 -4.00 2.74 2.13
C PRO A 48 -4.58 3.11 3.50
N PRO A 49 -5.79 3.69 3.54
CA PRO A 49 -6.47 3.97 4.81
C PRO A 49 -6.78 2.67 5.55
N ASP A 50 -6.91 2.72 6.88
CA ASP A 50 -7.22 1.54 7.70
C ASP A 50 -8.53 0.83 7.28
N VAL A 51 -9.45 1.57 6.65
CA VAL A 51 -10.70 1.03 6.09
C VAL A 51 -10.41 0.01 4.98
N PHE A 52 -9.35 0.24 4.18
CA PHE A 52 -8.93 -0.70 3.15
C PHE A 52 -8.56 -2.06 3.76
N TRP A 53 -7.72 -2.06 4.79
CA TRP A 53 -7.31 -3.31 5.45
C TRP A 53 -8.46 -4.04 6.13
N ARG A 54 -9.43 -3.30 6.69
CA ARG A 54 -10.68 -3.89 7.22
C ARG A 54 -11.50 -4.56 6.13
N LEU A 55 -11.64 -3.93 4.95
CA LEU A 55 -12.31 -4.54 3.81
C LEU A 55 -11.60 -5.83 3.36
N MET A 56 -10.26 -5.81 3.29
CA MET A 56 -9.48 -7.00 2.91
C MET A 56 -9.68 -8.15 3.89
N ASP A 57 -9.68 -7.87 5.20
CA ASP A 57 -9.91 -8.89 6.24
C ASP A 57 -11.29 -9.54 6.10
N GLU A 58 -12.34 -8.75 5.83
CA GLU A 58 -13.69 -9.26 5.59
C GLU A 58 -13.77 -10.11 4.31
N LEU A 59 -13.09 -9.70 3.23
CA LEU A 59 -13.01 -10.50 1.99
C LEU A 59 -12.31 -11.83 2.22
N TYR A 60 -11.22 -11.86 3.00
CA TYR A 60 -10.53 -13.11 3.33
C TYR A 60 -11.36 -14.04 4.21
N LYS A 61 -12.13 -13.50 5.17
CA LYS A 61 -13.08 -14.30 5.95
C LYS A 61 -14.16 -14.90 5.06
N ALA A 62 -14.79 -14.08 4.20
CA ALA A 62 -15.81 -14.54 3.27
C ALA A 62 -15.28 -15.64 2.32
N HIS A 63 -14.05 -15.47 1.81
CA HIS A 63 -13.39 -16.50 1.00
C HIS A 63 -13.18 -17.81 1.77
N SER A 64 -12.69 -17.72 3.02
CA SER A 64 -12.50 -18.89 3.88
C SER A 64 -13.81 -19.62 4.13
N ASP A 65 -14.87 -18.90 4.50
CA ASP A 65 -16.19 -19.48 4.77
C ASP A 65 -16.78 -20.15 3.53
N LEU A 66 -16.71 -19.50 2.36
CA LEU A 66 -17.16 -20.06 1.08
C LEU A 66 -16.36 -21.29 0.67
N LYS A 67 -15.06 -21.30 0.93
CA LYS A 67 -14.19 -22.45 0.68
C LYS A 67 -14.56 -23.64 1.57
N GLU A 68 -15.05 -23.41 2.79
CA GLU A 68 -15.61 -24.48 3.61
C GLU A 68 -16.95 -24.98 3.06
N CYS A 69 -17.82 -24.07 2.58
CA CYS A 69 -19.08 -24.41 1.93
C CYS A 69 -18.89 -25.25 0.66
N ALA A 70 -17.77 -25.08 -0.06
CA ALA A 70 -17.43 -25.84 -1.26
C ALA A 70 -17.38 -27.37 -1.04
N LYS A 71 -17.25 -27.83 0.22
CA LYS A 71 -17.37 -29.25 0.57
C LYS A 71 -18.76 -29.83 0.27
N TYR A 72 -19.79 -28.98 0.29
CA TYR A 72 -21.19 -29.34 0.11
C TYR A 72 -21.73 -28.89 -1.24
N GLU A 73 -21.31 -27.72 -1.71
CA GLU A 73 -21.73 -27.12 -2.97
C GLU A 73 -20.50 -26.67 -3.76
N PRO A 74 -19.98 -27.47 -4.71
CA PRO A 74 -18.74 -27.18 -5.44
C PRO A 74 -18.77 -25.86 -6.23
N SER A 75 -19.95 -25.36 -6.61
CA SER A 75 -20.10 -24.06 -7.28
C SER A 75 -19.64 -22.88 -6.42
N ALA A 76 -19.55 -23.03 -5.09
CA ALA A 76 -18.97 -22.02 -4.20
C ALA A 76 -17.51 -21.68 -4.53
N LEU A 77 -16.77 -22.56 -5.21
CA LEU A 77 -15.41 -22.28 -5.68
C LEU A 77 -15.36 -21.18 -6.74
N GLU A 78 -16.43 -21.00 -7.53
CA GLU A 78 -16.52 -19.92 -8.50
C GLU A 78 -16.55 -18.55 -7.79
N LEU A 79 -17.32 -18.45 -6.70
CA LEU A 79 -17.36 -17.26 -5.85
C LEU A 79 -16.01 -17.00 -5.16
N CYS A 80 -15.29 -18.05 -4.74
CA CYS A 80 -13.94 -17.89 -4.21
C CYS A 80 -12.98 -17.28 -5.25
N ALA A 81 -13.05 -17.72 -6.51
CA ALA A 81 -12.24 -17.17 -7.59
C ALA A 81 -12.58 -15.71 -7.90
N GLU A 82 -13.86 -15.32 -7.80
CA GLU A 82 -14.27 -13.92 -7.92
C GLU A 82 -13.68 -13.04 -6.81
N ILE A 83 -13.70 -13.52 -5.55
CA ILE A 83 -13.09 -12.80 -4.43
C ILE A 83 -11.57 -12.68 -4.60
N GLU A 84 -10.90 -13.73 -5.04
CA GLU A 84 -9.45 -13.69 -5.33
C GLU A 84 -9.12 -12.64 -6.40
N ARG A 85 -9.92 -12.57 -7.46
CA ARG A 85 -9.76 -11.56 -8.51
C ARG A 85 -10.01 -10.14 -7.98
N LEU A 86 -11.06 -9.94 -7.19
CA LEU A 86 -11.34 -8.65 -6.56
C LEU A 86 -10.19 -8.20 -5.64
N VAL A 87 -9.62 -9.13 -4.88
CA VAL A 87 -8.45 -8.87 -4.01
C VAL A 87 -7.24 -8.40 -4.83
N LEU A 88 -6.97 -9.03 -5.97
CA LEU A 88 -5.89 -8.59 -6.86
C LEU A 88 -6.15 -7.20 -7.42
N ASP A 89 -7.36 -6.95 -7.94
CA ASP A 89 -7.75 -5.64 -8.49
C ASP A 89 -7.61 -4.53 -7.42
N LEU A 90 -8.01 -4.82 -6.17
CA LEU A 90 -7.88 -3.88 -5.05
C LEU A 90 -6.41 -3.60 -4.66
N GLN A 91 -5.52 -4.57 -4.81
CA GLN A 91 -4.09 -4.43 -4.51
C GLN A 91 -3.35 -3.67 -5.62
N GLU A 92 -3.77 -3.76 -6.88
CA GLU A 92 -3.13 -3.06 -8.00
C GLU A 92 -3.36 -1.53 -7.96
N VAL A 93 -4.47 -1.09 -7.38
CA VAL A 93 -4.83 0.33 -7.26
C VAL A 93 -4.03 1.03 -6.15
N ILE A 94 -3.33 0.28 -5.29
CA ILE A 94 -2.51 0.78 -4.18
C ILE A 94 -1.07 1.05 -4.59
#